data_AF-A0A5R9A2X0-F1
#
_entry.id   AF-A0A5R9A2X0-F1
#
_cell.length_a   1.000
_cell.length_b   1.000
_cell.length_c   1.000
_cell.angle_alpha   90.00
_cell.angle_beta   90.00
_cell.angle_gamma   90.00
#
_symmetry.space_group_name_H-M   'P 1'
#
loop_
_entity.id
_entity.type
_entity.pdbx_description
1 polymer ?
#
loop_
_entity_poly.entity_id
_entity_poly.type
_entity_poly.pdbx_seq_one_letter_code
_entity_poly.pdbx_strand_id
1 'polypeptide(L)'
;MRWTIKPKPKQEDINILANALQVDDLVAQLLLQRDIKTFEQAKKFFRPQLSDLHDPFLMKDMDIAVKRIEEAIGNGENILVFGDYDVDGTTAVALVSSYLLRYYANVATYIPDRYDEGYGVSYKGIDFAEDNGFSLIIALDCGIKAIEKVTYAKEKKIDFIICDHHRPGKILPDAVAILDAKRDDCSYPFDELCGCGVGFKLIQALGSHRGETIDDLIYYLDLVATAIGADIVPITGENRILAYYGLQVINQQPRVGFRAIIDQLNKKELTITDVVFIIAPRINAAGRMKHGQYAVNLLTETNLNQAVKFASEIEIFNTDRKGLDKEITQEALLQIQENDEEEGFTSVVYKDSWHKGVIGIVASRLIETYYRPTLVFTKSGDKLAASARSVKGFDVYNALEGCSDYIEQFGGHKYAAGLTLLEEQYQNFKHQFEKVVKETIEPQLLTPEITIDTVITLQDVTPKLMRILKQFAPFGPGNMSPVFMAQNVHDTGYAKGVGADAAHLKISVVQQDSFKIDGIGFNMGDRLSRVTSRKPFNVVFSIDENEWQGTISLQLKLKDIK
;
A
#
# COMPACT_ATOMS: atom_id res chain seq x y z
N MET A 1 -12.88 -20.87 1.56
CA MET A 1 -11.93 -20.16 2.43
C MET A 1 -11.91 -20.77 3.82
N ARG A 2 -10.76 -20.75 4.51
CA ARG A 2 -10.61 -21.11 5.92
C ARG A 2 -11.04 -19.92 6.78
N TRP A 3 -11.81 -20.18 7.85
CA TRP A 3 -12.24 -19.14 8.79
C TRP A 3 -11.45 -19.30 10.08
N THR A 4 -10.76 -18.24 10.51
CA THR A 4 -9.93 -18.24 11.71
C THR A 4 -10.42 -17.13 12.64
N ILE A 5 -10.99 -17.50 13.79
CA ILE A 5 -11.47 -16.55 14.79
C ILE A 5 -10.29 -16.14 15.67
N LYS A 6 -10.07 -14.83 15.85
CA LYS A 6 -9.05 -14.32 16.76
C LYS A 6 -9.36 -14.74 18.21
N PRO A 7 -8.33 -15.01 19.02
CA PRO A 7 -8.53 -15.24 20.44
C PRO A 7 -9.28 -14.08 21.11
N LYS A 8 -10.25 -14.40 21.96
CA LYS A 8 -10.91 -13.41 22.80
C LYS A 8 -9.93 -12.97 23.91
N PRO A 9 -9.70 -11.66 24.13
CA PRO A 9 -9.00 -11.17 25.31
C PRO A 9 -9.66 -11.64 26.61
N LYS A 10 -8.94 -11.62 27.73
CA LYS A 10 -9.50 -12.00 29.02
C LYS A 10 -10.70 -11.11 29.35
N GLN A 11 -11.77 -11.69 29.86
CA GLN A 11 -12.99 -10.94 30.17
C GLN A 11 -12.74 -9.84 31.22
N GLU A 12 -11.80 -10.05 32.15
CA GLU A 12 -11.38 -9.04 33.12
C GLU A 12 -10.82 -7.78 32.43
N ASP A 13 -9.91 -7.94 31.48
CA ASP A 13 -9.32 -6.82 30.72
C ASP A 13 -10.38 -6.07 29.91
N ILE A 14 -11.32 -6.81 29.30
CA ILE A 14 -12.46 -6.25 28.56
C ILE A 14 -13.31 -5.38 29.49
N ASN A 15 -13.70 -5.91 30.66
CA ASN A 15 -14.53 -5.20 31.62
C ASN A 15 -13.84 -3.93 32.14
N ILE A 16 -12.54 -4.01 32.44
CA ILE A 16 -11.75 -2.85 32.91
C ILE A 16 -11.76 -1.75 31.85
N LEU A 17 -11.43 -2.07 30.60
CA LEU A 17 -11.34 -1.07 29.54
C LEU A 17 -12.72 -0.53 29.14
N ALA A 18 -13.75 -1.39 29.08
CA ALA A 18 -15.13 -1.01 28.79
C ALA A 18 -15.65 0.00 29.82
N ASN A 19 -15.43 -0.27 31.12
CA ASN A 19 -15.83 0.64 32.19
C ASN A 19 -15.04 1.96 32.16
N ALA A 20 -13.74 1.92 31.89
CA ALA A 20 -12.92 3.13 31.78
C ALA A 20 -13.36 4.05 30.62
N LEU A 21 -13.78 3.45 29.50
CA LEU A 21 -14.21 4.17 28.30
C LEU A 21 -15.71 4.46 28.23
N GLN A 22 -16.53 3.85 29.10
CA GLN A 22 -17.99 3.89 29.05
C GLN A 22 -18.54 3.41 27.68
N VAL A 23 -18.00 2.30 27.19
CA VAL A 23 -18.39 1.66 25.92
C VAL A 23 -18.82 0.22 26.14
N ASP A 24 -19.47 -0.37 25.13
CA ASP A 24 -19.89 -1.77 25.17
C ASP A 24 -18.67 -2.71 25.11
N ASP A 25 -18.75 -3.90 25.72
CA ASP A 25 -17.67 -4.92 25.77
C ASP A 25 -17.07 -5.21 24.40
N LEU A 26 -17.89 -5.23 23.35
CA LEU A 26 -17.46 -5.47 21.97
C LEU A 26 -16.41 -4.44 21.53
N VAL A 27 -16.59 -3.16 21.88
CA VAL A 27 -15.66 -2.09 21.51
C VAL A 27 -14.34 -2.27 22.27
N ALA A 28 -14.41 -2.53 23.57
CA ALA A 28 -13.21 -2.79 24.39
C ALA A 28 -12.44 -4.02 23.90
N GLN A 29 -13.14 -5.10 23.54
CA GLN A 29 -12.54 -6.28 22.91
C GLN A 29 -11.80 -5.93 21.62
N LEU A 30 -12.42 -5.16 20.71
CA LEU A 30 -11.80 -4.76 19.45
C LEU A 30 -10.56 -3.88 19.65
N LEU A 31 -10.54 -3.04 20.68
CA LEU A 31 -9.38 -2.22 21.06
C LEU A 31 -8.24 -3.09 21.61
N LEU A 32 -8.54 -4.03 22.51
CA LEU A 32 -7.55 -4.95 23.07
C LEU A 32 -6.91 -5.84 22.00
N GLN A 33 -7.69 -6.26 20.99
CA GLN A 33 -7.19 -7.01 19.83
C GLN A 33 -6.28 -6.17 18.90
N ARG A 34 -6.17 -4.86 19.14
CA ARG A 34 -5.24 -3.92 18.49
C ARG A 34 -4.14 -3.45 19.44
N ASP A 35 -3.94 -4.18 20.54
CA ASP A 35 -3.00 -3.86 21.62
C ASP A 35 -3.24 -2.51 22.33
N ILE A 36 -4.47 -1.98 22.24
CA ILE A 36 -4.90 -0.78 22.96
C ILE A 36 -5.50 -1.22 24.30
N LYS A 37 -4.72 -1.04 25.37
CA LYS A 37 -4.98 -1.65 26.69
C LYS A 37 -5.39 -0.65 27.76
N THR A 38 -5.26 0.65 27.48
CA THR A 38 -5.49 1.72 28.46
C THR A 38 -6.39 2.82 27.91
N PHE A 39 -6.97 3.61 28.82
CA PHE A 39 -7.77 4.78 28.47
C PHE A 39 -6.97 5.78 27.61
N GLU A 40 -5.73 6.09 27.98
CA GLU A 40 -4.91 7.05 27.24
C GLU A 40 -4.56 6.55 25.83
N GLN A 41 -4.24 5.25 25.67
CA GLN A 41 -4.03 4.68 24.34
C GLN A 41 -5.30 4.74 23.48
N ALA A 42 -6.47 4.44 24.06
CA ALA A 42 -7.74 4.53 23.36
C ALA A 42 -8.09 5.97 22.98
N LYS A 43 -7.82 6.94 23.87
CA LYS A 43 -8.00 8.36 23.60
C LYS A 43 -7.14 8.81 22.40
N LYS A 44 -5.85 8.46 22.38
CA LYS A 44 -4.96 8.75 21.22
C LYS A 44 -5.45 8.06 19.94
N PHE A 45 -5.92 6.83 20.04
CA PHE A 45 -6.45 6.08 18.89
C PHE A 45 -7.70 6.74 18.28
N PHE A 46 -8.66 7.15 19.11
CA PHE A 46 -9.91 7.76 18.66
C PHE A 46 -9.77 9.24 18.30
N ARG A 47 -8.76 9.92 18.85
CA ARG A 47 -8.50 11.35 18.64
C ARG A 47 -7.03 11.55 18.31
N PRO A 48 -6.59 11.18 17.09
CA PRO A 48 -5.23 11.49 16.64
C PRO A 48 -4.95 12.99 16.78
N GLN A 49 -3.77 13.36 17.27
CA GLN A 49 -3.33 14.75 17.39
C GLN A 49 -1.97 14.92 16.72
N LEU A 50 -1.76 16.02 16.01
CA LEU A 50 -0.46 16.34 15.40
C LEU A 50 0.66 16.48 16.44
N SER A 51 0.34 16.88 17.67
CA SER A 51 1.29 16.96 18.78
C SER A 51 1.77 15.61 19.31
N ASP A 52 1.15 14.50 18.90
CA ASP A 52 1.61 13.14 19.22
C ASP A 52 2.67 12.62 18.23
N LEU A 53 2.99 13.38 17.16
CA LEU A 53 4.11 13.07 16.28
C LEU A 53 5.44 13.19 17.03
N HIS A 54 6.41 12.35 16.68
CA HIS A 54 7.71 12.36 17.33
C HIS A 54 8.55 13.55 16.86
N ASP A 55 9.51 13.98 17.66
CA ASP A 55 10.47 15.00 17.25
C ASP A 55 11.34 14.43 16.10
N PRO A 56 11.41 15.09 14.91
CA PRO A 56 12.21 14.60 13.79
C PRO A 56 13.70 14.47 14.14
N PHE A 57 14.23 15.25 15.08
CA PHE A 57 15.65 15.17 15.49
C PHE A 57 15.99 13.94 16.32
N LEU A 58 15.00 13.13 16.71
CA LEU A 58 15.24 11.80 17.26
C LEU A 58 15.70 10.80 16.18
N MET A 59 15.48 11.11 14.90
CA MET A 59 15.94 10.31 13.80
C MET A 59 17.44 10.55 13.58
N LYS A 60 18.21 9.47 13.53
CA LYS A 60 19.66 9.51 13.36
C LYS A 60 20.02 10.30 12.09
N ASP A 61 21.01 11.17 12.22
CA ASP A 61 21.56 12.06 11.18
C ASP A 61 20.61 13.16 10.67
N MET A 62 19.44 13.37 11.29
CA MET A 62 18.51 14.45 10.91
C MET A 62 19.16 15.83 11.02
N ASP A 63 19.94 16.08 12.07
CA ASP A 63 20.70 17.32 12.27
C ASP A 63 21.77 17.53 11.18
N ILE A 64 22.46 16.45 10.79
CA ILE A 64 23.47 16.47 9.72
C ILE A 64 22.82 16.76 8.36
N ALA A 65 21.69 16.11 8.06
CA ALA A 65 20.93 16.33 6.83
C ALA A 65 20.44 17.78 6.72
N VAL A 66 19.80 18.29 7.77
CA VAL A 66 19.33 19.69 7.84
C VAL A 66 20.49 20.65 7.62
N LYS A 67 21.61 20.45 8.33
CA LYS A 67 22.79 21.30 8.21
C LYS A 67 23.31 21.33 6.77
N ARG A 68 23.45 20.17 6.12
CA ARG A 68 23.98 20.08 4.75
C ARG A 68 23.07 20.75 3.71
N ILE A 69 21.74 20.66 3.89
CA ILE A 69 20.76 21.33 3.03
C ILE A 69 20.86 22.85 3.21
N GLU A 70 20.91 23.33 4.45
CA GLU A 70 21.06 24.77 4.73
C GLU A 70 22.40 25.32 4.21
N GLU A 71 23.49 24.54 4.27
CA GLU A 71 24.78 24.89 3.65
C GLU A 71 24.67 25.00 2.13
N ALA A 72 24.01 24.04 1.45
CA ALA A 72 23.75 24.13 0.01
C ALA A 72 22.98 25.41 -0.36
N ILE A 73 21.91 25.69 0.38
CA ILE A 73 21.08 26.89 0.16
C ILE A 73 21.92 28.16 0.37
N GLY A 74 22.68 28.24 1.47
CA GLY A 74 23.53 29.39 1.79
C GLY A 74 24.65 29.63 0.78
N ASN A 75 25.17 28.56 0.17
CA ASN A 75 26.23 28.61 -0.84
C ASN A 75 25.71 28.79 -2.28
N GLY A 76 24.39 28.74 -2.50
CA GLY A 76 23.81 28.83 -3.85
C GLY A 76 23.99 27.55 -4.69
N GLU A 77 24.18 26.40 -4.04
CA GLU A 77 24.36 25.08 -4.66
C GLU A 77 23.07 24.52 -5.29
N ASN A 78 23.16 23.90 -6.47
CA ASN A 78 22.01 23.22 -7.06
C ASN A 78 21.70 21.92 -6.30
N ILE A 79 20.43 21.74 -5.91
CA ILE A 79 19.93 20.55 -5.19
C ILE A 79 19.06 19.71 -6.13
N LEU A 80 19.35 18.43 -6.24
CA LEU A 80 18.54 17.46 -6.97
C LEU A 80 17.74 16.59 -6.00
N VAL A 81 16.41 16.72 -6.02
CA VAL A 81 15.50 15.88 -5.25
C VAL A 81 15.21 14.63 -6.09
N PHE A 82 15.73 13.49 -5.65
CA PHE A 82 15.73 12.23 -6.37
C PHE A 82 14.79 11.24 -5.67
N GLY A 83 14.00 10.45 -6.38
CA GLY A 83 13.24 9.36 -5.75
C GLY A 83 12.80 8.29 -6.72
N ASP A 84 12.18 7.21 -6.20
CA ASP A 84 11.77 6.07 -7.03
C ASP A 84 10.52 6.38 -7.88
N TYR A 85 10.27 5.53 -8.89
CA TYR A 85 9.22 5.70 -9.89
C TYR A 85 7.81 5.33 -9.41
N ASP A 86 7.65 4.80 -8.20
CA ASP A 86 6.35 4.40 -7.67
C ASP A 86 5.65 5.55 -6.93
N VAL A 87 4.55 5.24 -6.24
CA VAL A 87 3.73 6.27 -5.61
C VAL A 87 4.45 6.87 -4.41
N ASP A 88 5.18 6.09 -3.63
CA ASP A 88 5.86 6.60 -2.44
C ASP A 88 7.02 7.51 -2.86
N GLY A 89 7.90 7.04 -3.74
CA GLY A 89 8.98 7.86 -4.31
C GLY A 89 8.51 9.13 -5.02
N THR A 90 7.51 9.05 -5.90
CA THR A 90 7.03 10.24 -6.62
C THR A 90 6.31 11.25 -5.71
N THR A 91 5.58 10.78 -4.69
CA THR A 91 4.95 11.69 -3.71
C THR A 91 5.99 12.28 -2.75
N ALA A 92 7.03 11.53 -2.38
CA ALA A 92 8.14 12.04 -1.57
C ALA A 92 8.90 13.15 -2.32
N VAL A 93 9.25 12.93 -3.58
CA VAL A 93 9.92 13.94 -4.43
C VAL A 93 9.03 15.17 -4.56
N ALA A 94 7.74 15.01 -4.86
CA ALA A 94 6.81 16.13 -4.95
C ALA A 94 6.71 16.91 -3.61
N LEU A 95 6.72 16.22 -2.47
CA LEU A 95 6.64 16.82 -1.14
C LEU A 95 7.88 17.68 -0.85
N VAL A 96 9.07 17.10 -0.93
CA VAL A 96 10.32 17.77 -0.55
C VAL A 96 10.66 18.88 -1.54
N SER A 97 10.52 18.64 -2.85
CA SER A 97 10.79 19.68 -3.85
C SER A 97 9.83 20.86 -3.73
N SER A 98 8.52 20.61 -3.57
CA SER A 98 7.53 21.68 -3.37
C SER A 98 7.79 22.50 -2.09
N TYR A 99 8.33 21.86 -1.05
CA TYR A 99 8.71 22.56 0.18
C TYR A 99 9.92 23.47 -0.03
N LEU A 100 11.02 22.94 -0.58
CA LEU A 100 12.25 23.71 -0.81
C LEU A 100 12.02 24.87 -1.80
N LEU A 101 11.25 24.63 -2.87
CA LEU A 101 10.94 25.64 -3.90
C LEU A 101 10.17 26.87 -3.38
N ARG A 102 9.59 26.81 -2.18
CA ARG A 102 8.95 27.98 -1.54
C ARG A 102 9.94 29.11 -1.24
N TYR A 103 11.21 28.78 -1.01
CA TYR A 103 12.23 29.75 -0.59
C TYR A 103 13.58 29.56 -1.28
N TYR A 104 13.75 28.52 -2.11
CA TYR A 104 15.00 28.27 -2.82
C TYR A 104 14.75 27.81 -4.26
N ALA A 105 15.27 28.57 -5.23
CA ALA A 105 14.96 28.35 -6.65
C ALA A 105 15.83 27.28 -7.33
N ASN A 106 17.01 26.96 -6.79
CA ASN A 106 17.95 26.04 -7.43
C ASN A 106 17.67 24.58 -7.03
N VAL A 107 16.42 24.16 -7.21
CA VAL A 107 15.95 22.80 -6.91
C VAL A 107 15.38 22.20 -8.19
N ALA A 108 15.80 20.98 -8.50
CA ALA A 108 15.19 20.17 -9.56
C ALA A 108 14.78 18.80 -9.02
N THR A 109 13.97 18.08 -9.80
CA THR A 109 13.51 16.74 -9.47
C THR A 109 14.08 15.72 -10.44
N TYR A 110 14.34 14.52 -9.96
CA TYR A 110 14.71 13.38 -10.79
C TYR A 110 13.98 12.12 -10.35
N ILE A 111 13.48 11.37 -11.32
CA ILE A 111 12.89 10.04 -11.13
C ILE A 111 13.59 9.13 -12.14
N PRO A 112 14.16 7.99 -11.75
CA PRO A 112 14.82 7.09 -12.69
C PRO A 112 13.80 6.42 -13.61
N ASP A 113 14.20 6.12 -14.83
CA ASP A 113 13.40 5.31 -15.73
C ASP A 113 13.37 3.83 -15.27
N ARG A 114 12.16 3.31 -15.06
CA ARG A 114 11.95 1.94 -14.56
C ARG A 114 12.60 0.86 -15.42
N TYR A 115 12.73 1.08 -16.72
CA TYR A 115 13.19 0.09 -17.68
C TYR A 115 14.66 0.25 -18.03
N ASP A 116 15.09 1.49 -18.24
CA ASP A 116 16.46 1.82 -18.65
C ASP A 116 17.43 1.88 -17.46
N GLU A 117 16.98 2.39 -16.32
CA GLU A 117 17.83 2.58 -15.13
C GLU A 117 17.52 1.57 -14.02
N GLY A 118 16.27 1.11 -13.95
CA GLY A 118 15.81 0.19 -12.91
C GLY A 118 15.42 0.94 -11.64
N TYR A 119 15.40 0.20 -10.53
CA TYR A 119 14.90 0.69 -9.24
C TYR A 119 15.97 1.51 -8.48
N GLY A 120 15.55 2.65 -7.92
CA GLY A 120 16.35 3.47 -7.01
C GLY A 120 17.50 4.26 -7.67
N VAL A 121 18.54 4.56 -6.88
CA VAL A 121 19.68 5.39 -7.31
C VAL A 121 20.44 4.75 -8.49
N SER A 122 20.59 5.51 -9.57
CA SER A 122 21.19 5.07 -10.83
C SER A 122 22.47 5.85 -11.16
N TYR A 123 23.36 5.22 -11.94
CA TYR A 123 24.54 5.91 -12.46
C TYR A 123 24.15 7.07 -13.40
N LYS A 124 23.14 6.87 -14.26
CA LYS A 124 22.65 7.91 -15.17
C LYS A 124 22.09 9.12 -14.44
N GLY A 125 21.40 8.90 -13.31
CA GLY A 125 20.91 9.98 -12.47
C GLY A 125 22.04 10.79 -11.81
N ILE A 126 23.12 10.13 -11.41
CA ILE A 126 24.32 10.80 -10.88
C ILE A 126 25.07 11.55 -12.00
N ASP A 127 25.17 10.96 -13.18
CA ASP A 127 25.76 11.61 -14.36
C ASP A 127 24.95 12.86 -14.75
N PHE A 128 23.61 12.75 -14.76
CA PHE A 128 22.72 13.89 -14.95
C PHE A 128 22.97 14.99 -13.91
N ALA A 129 23.16 14.60 -12.63
CA ALA A 129 23.45 15.54 -11.57
C ALA A 129 24.77 16.29 -11.82
N GLU A 130 25.84 15.58 -12.18
CA GLU A 130 27.14 16.18 -12.53
C GLU A 130 27.04 17.11 -13.75
N ASP A 131 26.44 16.63 -14.84
CA ASP A 131 26.32 17.35 -16.12
C ASP A 131 25.55 18.67 -15.97
N ASN A 132 24.66 18.76 -14.98
CA ASN A 132 23.84 19.93 -14.71
C ASN A 132 24.29 20.70 -13.45
N GLY A 133 25.46 20.39 -12.90
CA GLY A 133 26.09 21.13 -11.81
C GLY A 133 25.36 21.03 -10.47
N PHE A 134 24.70 19.90 -10.20
CA PHE A 134 24.16 19.56 -8.88
C PHE A 134 25.26 19.05 -7.97
N SER A 135 25.41 19.64 -6.78
CA SER A 135 26.39 19.23 -5.76
C SER A 135 25.76 18.48 -4.58
N LEU A 136 24.42 18.44 -4.51
CA LEU A 136 23.68 17.71 -3.49
C LEU A 136 22.50 16.95 -4.11
N ILE A 137 22.45 15.65 -3.85
CA ILE A 137 21.28 14.80 -4.11
C ILE A 137 20.59 14.50 -2.78
N ILE A 138 19.28 14.74 -2.73
CA ILE A 138 18.39 14.27 -1.66
C ILE A 138 17.59 13.10 -2.23
N ALA A 139 18.02 11.87 -1.93
CA ALA A 139 17.36 10.65 -2.37
C ALA A 139 16.21 10.30 -1.42
N LEU A 140 15.04 10.02 -1.97
CA LEU A 140 13.79 9.74 -1.26
C LEU A 140 13.25 8.39 -1.69
N ASP A 141 12.81 7.59 -0.71
CA ASP A 141 12.27 6.23 -0.94
C ASP A 141 13.25 5.29 -1.67
N CYS A 142 14.54 5.61 -1.62
CA CYS A 142 15.60 4.80 -2.20
C CYS A 142 16.96 5.21 -1.64
N GLY A 143 17.95 4.35 -1.87
CA GLY A 143 19.36 4.66 -1.64
C GLY A 143 20.00 3.88 -0.49
N ILE A 144 19.25 3.29 0.45
CA ILE A 144 19.83 2.63 1.64
C ILE A 144 20.77 1.45 1.32
N LYS A 145 20.68 0.89 0.10
CA LYS A 145 21.56 -0.17 -0.41
C LYS A 145 22.48 0.27 -1.55
N ALA A 146 22.49 1.55 -1.90
CA ALA A 146 23.17 2.09 -3.08
C ALA A 146 24.67 2.38 -2.85
N ILE A 147 25.40 1.46 -2.22
CA ILE A 147 26.79 1.65 -1.77
C ILE A 147 27.69 2.14 -2.91
N GLU A 148 27.77 1.37 -4.00
CA GLU A 148 28.64 1.71 -5.15
C GLU A 148 28.25 3.04 -5.82
N LYS A 149 26.95 3.34 -5.88
CA LYS A 149 26.43 4.52 -6.57
C LYS A 149 26.74 5.77 -5.75
N VAL A 150 26.60 5.71 -4.42
CA VAL A 150 27.00 6.80 -3.53
C VAL A 150 28.52 7.00 -3.55
N THR A 151 29.32 5.92 -3.62
CA THR A 151 30.78 6.04 -3.84
C THR A 151 31.10 6.76 -5.14
N TYR A 152 30.44 6.36 -6.24
CA TYR A 152 30.61 7.01 -7.55
C TYR A 152 30.22 8.49 -7.53
N ALA A 153 29.11 8.85 -6.88
CA ALA A 153 28.71 10.25 -6.70
C ALA A 153 29.76 11.07 -5.94
N LYS A 154 30.38 10.48 -4.92
CA LYS A 154 31.45 11.13 -4.16
C LYS A 154 32.69 11.40 -5.00
N GLU A 155 33.06 10.51 -5.93
CA GLU A 155 34.12 10.75 -6.92
C GLU A 155 33.82 11.97 -7.81
N LYS A 156 32.53 12.21 -8.08
CA LYS A 156 32.00 13.36 -8.82
C LYS A 156 31.75 14.59 -7.96
N LYS A 157 32.12 14.56 -6.67
CA LYS A 157 31.90 15.63 -5.68
C LYS A 157 30.42 15.99 -5.48
N ILE A 158 29.56 14.98 -5.56
CA ILE A 158 28.13 15.11 -5.31
C ILE A 158 27.82 14.46 -3.97
N ASP A 159 27.33 15.25 -3.03
CA ASP A 159 26.91 14.76 -1.73
C ASP A 159 25.55 14.08 -1.81
N PHE A 160 25.33 13.10 -0.94
CA PHE A 160 24.05 12.40 -0.79
C PHE A 160 23.48 12.61 0.61
N ILE A 161 22.19 12.92 0.65
CA ILE A 161 21.32 12.70 1.81
C ILE A 161 20.31 11.63 1.40
N ILE A 162 20.27 10.52 2.13
CA ILE A 162 19.36 9.40 1.85
C ILE A 162 18.21 9.46 2.84
N CYS A 163 16.97 9.50 2.35
CA CYS A 163 15.73 9.43 3.11
C CYS A 163 14.99 8.17 2.68
N ASP A 164 15.13 7.09 3.45
CA ASP A 164 14.68 5.77 3.05
C ASP A 164 14.00 5.06 4.23
N HIS A 165 13.24 4.03 3.92
CA HIS A 165 12.52 3.21 4.87
C HIS A 165 12.64 1.71 4.54
N HIS A 166 13.37 1.35 3.49
CA HIS A 166 13.66 -0.04 3.16
C HIS A 166 14.61 -0.66 4.18
N ARG A 167 14.58 -1.98 4.32
CA ARG A 167 15.44 -2.66 5.30
C ARG A 167 16.93 -2.43 4.97
N PRO A 168 17.73 -1.86 5.89
CA PRO A 168 19.14 -1.60 5.63
C PRO A 168 19.96 -2.87 5.38
N GLY A 169 21.06 -2.71 4.64
CA GLY A 169 22.09 -3.75 4.52
C GLY A 169 23.02 -3.78 5.73
N LYS A 170 23.92 -4.78 5.78
CA LYS A 170 24.98 -4.85 6.82
C LYS A 170 25.96 -3.68 6.76
N ILE A 171 26.12 -3.11 5.58
CA ILE A 171 26.99 -1.96 5.30
C ILE A 171 26.08 -0.88 4.74
N LEU A 172 26.17 0.32 5.30
CA LEU A 172 25.45 1.49 4.83
C LEU A 172 26.29 2.24 3.78
N PRO A 173 25.66 2.94 2.81
CA PRO A 173 26.37 3.83 1.89
C PRO A 173 27.12 4.94 2.64
N ASP A 174 28.23 5.41 2.08
CA ASP A 174 29.02 6.53 2.62
C ASP A 174 28.42 7.89 2.22
N ALA A 175 27.15 8.10 2.59
CA ALA A 175 26.40 9.34 2.37
C ALA A 175 26.64 10.34 3.51
N VAL A 176 26.37 11.63 3.27
CA VAL A 176 26.52 12.69 4.30
C VAL A 176 25.56 12.46 5.45
N ALA A 177 24.33 12.03 5.16
CA ALA A 177 23.33 11.65 6.15
C ALA A 177 22.42 10.54 5.60
N ILE A 178 21.97 9.66 6.50
CA ILE A 178 21.01 8.58 6.17
C ILE A 178 19.85 8.62 7.16
N LEU A 179 18.72 9.12 6.71
CA LEU A 179 17.47 9.17 7.46
C LEU A 179 16.69 7.89 7.20
N ASP A 180 16.86 6.91 8.09
CA ASP A 180 16.11 5.65 8.09
C ASP A 180 15.97 5.15 9.53
N ALA A 181 14.73 5.00 9.98
CA ALA A 181 14.40 4.57 11.33
C ALA A 181 14.70 3.07 11.59
N LYS A 182 14.89 2.27 10.54
CA LYS A 182 15.21 0.83 10.62
C LYS A 182 16.71 0.54 10.74
N ARG A 183 17.56 1.58 10.79
CA ARG A 183 18.99 1.43 11.08
C ARG A 183 19.19 0.87 12.49
N ASP A 184 20.14 -0.05 12.63
CA ASP A 184 20.49 -0.63 13.93
C ASP A 184 20.95 0.41 14.97
N ASP A 185 21.47 1.56 14.52
CA ASP A 185 21.94 2.67 15.37
C ASP A 185 20.94 3.84 15.50
N CYS A 186 19.72 3.70 14.98
CA CYS A 186 18.68 4.72 15.08
C CYS A 186 17.69 4.40 16.22
N SER A 187 17.46 5.36 17.11
CA SER A 187 16.53 5.23 18.24
C SER A 187 15.18 5.91 17.99
N TYR A 188 14.84 6.22 16.74
CA TYR A 188 13.60 6.88 16.40
C TYR A 188 12.40 6.00 16.83
N PRO A 189 11.37 6.52 17.52
CA PRO A 189 10.40 5.65 18.20
C PRO A 189 9.43 4.89 17.29
N PHE A 190 9.42 5.16 15.98
CA PHE A 190 8.50 4.58 15.02
C PHE A 190 9.17 4.30 13.67
N ASP A 191 9.40 3.03 13.36
CA ASP A 191 10.20 2.57 12.21
C ASP A 191 9.38 2.18 10.98
N GLU A 192 8.06 2.38 11.00
CA GLU A 192 7.14 1.98 9.93
C GLU A 192 6.75 3.13 8.99
N LEU A 193 7.44 4.28 9.03
CA LEU A 193 7.21 5.36 8.07
C LEU A 193 7.41 4.86 6.62
N CYS A 194 6.65 5.41 5.68
CA CYS A 194 6.92 5.31 4.24
C CYS A 194 8.03 6.31 3.84
N GLY A 195 8.62 6.19 2.65
CA GLY A 195 9.65 7.10 2.15
C GLY A 195 9.19 8.57 2.13
N CYS A 196 7.96 8.84 1.70
CA CYS A 196 7.31 10.15 1.77
C CYS A 196 7.10 10.60 3.22
N GLY A 197 6.84 9.66 4.14
CA GLY A 197 6.78 9.92 5.58
C GLY A 197 8.12 10.38 6.16
N VAL A 198 9.23 9.75 5.75
CA VAL A 198 10.59 10.20 6.12
C VAL A 198 10.87 11.58 5.52
N GLY A 199 10.51 11.81 4.25
CA GLY A 199 10.57 13.14 3.62
C GLY A 199 9.75 14.20 4.37
N PHE A 200 8.60 13.83 4.92
CA PHE A 200 7.81 14.71 5.79
C PHE A 200 8.55 15.07 7.08
N LYS A 201 9.22 14.11 7.73
CA LYS A 201 10.06 14.39 8.91
C LYS A 201 11.22 15.32 8.57
N LEU A 202 11.82 15.18 7.39
CA LEU A 202 12.88 16.08 6.92
C LEU A 202 12.38 17.52 6.78
N ILE A 203 11.24 17.75 6.11
CA ILE A 203 10.69 19.11 6.00
C ILE A 203 10.21 19.66 7.35
N GLN A 204 9.78 18.79 8.27
CA GLN A 204 9.46 19.18 9.64
C GLN A 204 10.70 19.70 10.38
N ALA A 205 11.84 19.03 10.23
CA ALA A 205 13.11 19.47 10.82
C ALA A 205 13.58 20.81 10.21
N LEU A 206 13.56 20.93 8.89
CA LEU A 206 13.91 22.17 8.18
C LEU A 206 13.00 23.34 8.58
N GLY A 207 11.68 23.10 8.66
CA GLY A 207 10.69 24.10 9.04
C GLY A 207 10.90 24.61 10.46
N SER A 208 11.30 23.75 11.38
CA SER A 208 11.58 24.15 12.77
C SER A 208 12.69 25.20 12.89
N HIS A 209 13.75 25.10 12.06
CA HIS A 209 14.83 26.10 12.00
C HIS A 209 14.37 27.44 11.41
N ARG A 210 13.25 27.43 10.68
CA ARG A 210 12.64 28.60 10.05
C ARG A 210 11.48 29.19 10.87
N GLY A 211 11.21 28.63 12.05
CA GLY A 211 10.09 29.03 12.92
C GLY A 211 8.72 28.54 12.43
N GLU A 212 8.68 27.61 11.47
CA GLU A 212 7.45 26.94 11.05
C GLU A 212 7.03 25.91 12.09
N THR A 213 5.72 25.70 12.17
CA THR A 213 5.08 24.72 13.03
C THR A 213 4.49 23.58 12.19
N ILE A 214 3.96 22.55 12.85
CA ILE A 214 3.30 21.45 12.15
C ILE A 214 2.08 21.93 11.33
N ASP A 215 1.42 23.01 11.77
CA ASP A 215 0.25 23.57 11.09
C ASP A 215 0.61 24.11 9.69
N ASP A 216 1.83 24.64 9.52
CA ASP A 216 2.35 25.13 8.24
C ASP A 216 2.64 23.99 7.25
N LEU A 217 2.71 22.74 7.74
CA LEU A 217 3.06 21.56 6.98
C LEU A 217 1.85 20.65 6.69
N ILE A 218 0.68 20.94 7.25
CA ILE A 218 -0.54 20.13 7.08
C ILE A 218 -0.86 19.92 5.60
N TYR A 219 -0.66 20.92 4.76
CA TYR A 219 -0.96 20.84 3.32
C TYR A 219 -0.21 19.71 2.58
N TYR A 220 0.94 19.25 3.11
CA TYR A 220 1.70 18.15 2.51
C TYR A 220 1.18 16.76 2.90
N LEU A 221 0.30 16.67 3.89
CA LEU A 221 -0.17 15.38 4.41
C LEU A 221 -1.06 14.61 3.43
N ASP A 222 -1.60 15.24 2.40
CA ASP A 222 -2.31 14.54 1.33
C ASP A 222 -1.37 13.62 0.52
N LEU A 223 -0.12 14.04 0.26
CA LEU A 223 0.92 13.21 -0.34
C LEU A 223 1.29 12.08 0.61
N VAL A 224 1.51 12.39 1.89
CA VAL A 224 1.90 11.38 2.90
C VAL A 224 0.81 10.32 3.07
N ALA A 225 -0.47 10.70 3.15
CA ALA A 225 -1.57 9.74 3.22
C ALA A 225 -1.69 8.89 1.95
N THR A 226 -1.36 9.46 0.79
CA THR A 226 -1.31 8.74 -0.48
C THR A 226 -0.20 7.71 -0.52
N ALA A 227 1.01 8.08 -0.07
CA ALA A 227 2.13 7.16 0.10
C ALA A 227 1.81 6.04 1.10
N ILE A 228 1.32 6.38 2.30
CA ILE A 228 0.93 5.40 3.33
C ILE A 228 -0.05 4.36 2.78
N GLY A 229 -1.06 4.82 2.03
CA GLY A 229 -2.02 3.92 1.41
C GLY A 229 -1.38 3.04 0.33
N ALA A 230 -0.63 3.66 -0.59
CA ALA A 230 -0.09 2.99 -1.77
C ALA A 230 1.01 1.98 -1.46
N ASP A 231 1.85 2.27 -0.47
CA ASP A 231 2.94 1.40 -0.04
C ASP A 231 2.50 0.36 1.01
N ILE A 232 1.25 0.45 1.48
CA ILE A 232 0.63 -0.56 2.36
C ILE A 232 1.42 -0.69 3.68
N VAL A 233 2.00 0.42 4.15
CA VAL A 233 2.64 0.49 5.48
C VAL A 233 1.59 0.43 6.61
N PRO A 234 1.94 -0.05 7.81
CA PRO A 234 1.02 -0.10 8.94
C PRO A 234 0.41 1.28 9.29
N ILE A 235 -0.93 1.34 9.36
CA ILE A 235 -1.70 2.51 9.84
C ILE A 235 -1.83 2.44 11.36
N THR A 236 -0.67 2.53 12.01
CA THR A 236 -0.50 2.60 13.46
C THR A 236 0.48 3.73 13.79
N GLY A 237 0.71 4.05 15.06
CA GLY A 237 1.69 5.07 15.46
C GLY A 237 1.53 6.41 14.71
N GLU A 238 2.63 6.95 14.19
CA GLU A 238 2.62 8.20 13.43
C GLU A 238 1.86 8.09 12.10
N ASN A 239 1.99 6.97 11.38
CA ASN A 239 1.25 6.76 10.12
C ASN A 239 -0.26 6.91 10.30
N ARG A 240 -0.82 6.48 11.45
CA ARG A 240 -2.24 6.71 11.75
C ARG A 240 -2.58 8.18 11.84
N ILE A 241 -1.75 8.98 12.51
CA ILE A 241 -1.94 10.43 12.67
C ILE A 241 -1.83 11.11 11.30
N LEU A 242 -0.74 10.82 10.57
CA LEU A 242 -0.47 11.39 9.25
C LEU A 242 -1.57 11.03 8.23
N ALA A 243 -2.00 9.77 8.20
CA ALA A 243 -3.11 9.32 7.35
C ALA A 243 -4.44 9.98 7.74
N TYR A 244 -4.72 10.15 9.04
CA TYR A 244 -5.95 10.78 9.52
C TYR A 244 -6.06 12.23 9.02
N TYR A 245 -5.03 13.03 9.25
CA TYR A 245 -5.01 14.43 8.81
C TYR A 245 -4.86 14.56 7.29
N GLY A 246 -4.06 13.70 6.65
CA GLY A 246 -3.91 13.70 5.20
C GLY A 246 -5.21 13.38 4.45
N LEU A 247 -6.03 12.45 4.97
CA LEU A 247 -7.38 12.24 4.43
C LEU A 247 -8.27 13.48 4.59
N GLN A 248 -8.15 14.22 5.69
CA GLN A 248 -8.89 15.48 5.83
C GLN A 248 -8.46 16.50 4.77
N VAL A 249 -7.15 16.61 4.48
CA VAL A 249 -6.65 17.47 3.40
C VAL A 249 -7.21 17.03 2.05
N ILE A 250 -7.12 15.74 1.70
CA ILE A 250 -7.66 15.19 0.43
C ILE A 250 -9.15 15.51 0.27
N ASN A 251 -9.94 15.41 1.34
CA ASN A 251 -11.38 15.59 1.28
C ASN A 251 -11.84 17.06 1.35
N GLN A 252 -11.08 17.94 2.00
CA GLN A 252 -11.51 19.32 2.25
C GLN A 252 -10.79 20.34 1.37
N GLN A 253 -9.47 20.20 1.23
CA GLN A 253 -8.60 21.14 0.50
C GLN A 253 -7.49 20.38 -0.23
N PRO A 254 -7.83 19.49 -1.17
CA PRO A 254 -6.84 18.72 -1.91
C PRO A 254 -5.93 19.65 -2.72
N ARG A 255 -4.66 19.27 -2.88
CA ARG A 255 -3.79 19.91 -3.87
C ARG A 255 -4.38 19.84 -5.27
N VAL A 256 -3.93 20.76 -6.12
CA VAL A 256 -4.47 20.94 -7.48
C VAL A 256 -4.36 19.66 -8.31
N GLY A 257 -3.24 18.93 -8.20
CA GLY A 257 -3.06 17.65 -8.87
C GLY A 257 -4.07 16.58 -8.46
N PHE A 258 -4.37 16.45 -7.16
CA PHE A 258 -5.40 15.52 -6.69
C PHE A 258 -6.79 15.98 -7.08
N ARG A 259 -7.09 17.27 -6.99
CA ARG A 259 -8.36 17.84 -7.44
C ARG A 259 -8.66 17.47 -8.91
N ALA A 260 -7.65 17.58 -9.78
CA ALA A 260 -7.78 17.20 -11.19
C ALA A 260 -8.14 15.72 -11.42
N ILE A 261 -7.80 14.83 -10.47
CA ILE A 261 -8.16 13.40 -10.50
C ILE A 261 -9.54 13.17 -9.87
N ILE A 262 -9.81 13.77 -8.70
CA ILE A 262 -10.95 13.39 -7.85
C ILE A 262 -12.25 14.12 -8.18
N ASP A 263 -12.21 15.29 -8.80
CA ASP A 263 -13.42 16.07 -9.15
C ASP A 263 -14.35 15.32 -10.11
N GLN A 264 -13.85 14.28 -10.78
CA GLN A 264 -14.63 13.42 -11.67
C GLN A 264 -15.39 12.31 -10.91
N LEU A 265 -15.15 12.15 -9.60
CA LEU A 265 -15.75 11.09 -8.80
C LEU A 265 -17.10 11.52 -8.24
N ASN A 266 -18.10 10.66 -8.39
CA ASN A 266 -19.39 10.84 -7.70
C ASN A 266 -19.33 10.25 -6.28
N LYS A 267 -18.41 10.75 -5.44
CA LYS A 267 -18.22 10.30 -4.05
C LYS A 267 -17.94 11.48 -3.13
N LYS A 268 -18.66 11.55 -2.01
CA LYS A 268 -18.60 12.66 -1.04
C LYS A 268 -17.33 12.67 -0.20
N GLU A 269 -16.86 11.49 0.23
CA GLU A 269 -15.72 11.34 1.12
C GLU A 269 -14.88 10.15 0.67
N LEU A 270 -13.57 10.38 0.48
CA LEU A 270 -12.56 9.40 0.15
C LEU A 270 -11.94 8.84 1.42
N THR A 271 -11.86 7.52 1.48
CA THR A 271 -11.15 6.76 2.52
C THR A 271 -9.75 6.36 2.04
N ILE A 272 -8.92 5.77 2.91
CA ILE A 272 -7.66 5.13 2.48
C ILE A 272 -7.90 4.12 1.35
N THR A 273 -8.98 3.34 1.41
CA THR A 273 -9.32 2.40 0.35
C THR A 273 -9.52 3.13 -0.99
N ASP A 274 -10.18 4.28 -0.98
CA ASP A 274 -10.35 5.06 -2.20
C ASP A 274 -9.03 5.64 -2.69
N VAL A 275 -8.18 6.13 -1.80
CA VAL A 275 -6.82 6.59 -2.16
C VAL A 275 -6.04 5.47 -2.85
N VAL A 276 -6.06 4.25 -2.30
CA VAL A 276 -5.38 3.06 -2.84
C VAL A 276 -5.94 2.59 -4.17
N PHE A 277 -7.26 2.66 -4.38
CA PHE A 277 -7.89 2.11 -5.58
C PHE A 277 -8.22 3.15 -6.66
N ILE A 278 -8.13 4.45 -6.34
CA ILE A 278 -8.48 5.54 -7.25
C ILE A 278 -7.26 6.42 -7.53
N ILE A 279 -6.61 6.98 -6.51
CA ILE A 279 -5.52 7.95 -6.69
C ILE A 279 -4.20 7.23 -7.01
N ALA A 280 -3.76 6.34 -6.13
CA ALA A 280 -2.49 5.61 -6.26
C ALA A 280 -2.33 4.89 -7.60
N PRO A 281 -3.35 4.20 -8.17
CA PRO A 281 -3.17 3.47 -9.43
C PRO A 281 -2.94 4.38 -10.64
N ARG A 282 -3.40 5.64 -10.59
CA ARG A 282 -3.14 6.65 -11.62
C ARG A 282 -1.71 7.15 -11.54
N ILE A 283 -1.28 7.56 -10.36
CA ILE A 283 0.10 7.98 -10.09
C ILE A 283 1.09 6.88 -10.52
N ASN A 284 0.86 5.63 -10.08
CA ASN A 284 1.72 4.50 -10.43
C ASN A 284 1.69 4.17 -11.94
N ALA A 285 0.58 4.47 -12.64
CA ALA A 285 0.49 4.22 -14.08
C ALA A 285 1.51 5.04 -14.87
N ALA A 286 1.85 6.25 -14.42
CA ALA A 286 2.88 7.08 -15.05
C ALA A 286 4.23 6.34 -15.11
N GLY A 287 4.73 5.86 -13.96
CA GLY A 287 5.99 5.09 -13.89
C GLY A 287 5.90 3.67 -14.47
N ARG A 288 4.70 3.12 -14.71
CA ARG A 288 4.53 1.81 -15.38
C ARG A 288 4.50 1.92 -16.89
N MET A 289 3.90 2.97 -17.43
CA MET A 289 3.63 3.08 -18.87
C MET A 289 4.55 4.06 -19.59
N LYS A 290 5.07 5.06 -18.87
CA LYS A 290 5.99 6.09 -19.37
C LYS A 290 7.07 6.34 -18.32
N HIS A 291 7.03 7.50 -17.67
CA HIS A 291 8.06 7.94 -16.74
C HIS A 291 7.42 8.52 -15.48
N GLY A 292 7.99 8.26 -14.30
CA GLY A 292 7.42 8.71 -13.03
C GLY A 292 7.40 10.25 -12.86
N GLN A 293 8.25 10.97 -13.60
CA GLN A 293 8.24 12.44 -13.63
C GLN A 293 6.88 13.05 -14.01
N TYR A 294 6.05 12.36 -14.81
CA TYR A 294 4.69 12.84 -15.12
C TYR A 294 3.82 12.93 -13.86
N ALA A 295 3.98 11.99 -12.92
CA ALA A 295 3.30 12.05 -11.64
C ALA A 295 3.81 13.22 -10.79
N VAL A 296 5.14 13.40 -10.69
CA VAL A 296 5.72 14.53 -9.95
C VAL A 296 5.19 15.86 -10.50
N ASN A 297 5.20 16.05 -11.82
CA ASN A 297 4.68 17.26 -12.47
C ASN A 297 3.21 17.53 -12.12
N LEU A 298 2.37 16.50 -12.09
CA LEU A 298 0.97 16.65 -11.66
C LEU A 298 0.87 17.05 -10.17
N LEU A 299 1.66 16.41 -9.31
CA LEU A 299 1.58 16.57 -7.85
C LEU A 299 2.15 17.90 -7.35
N THR A 300 3.05 18.52 -8.11
CA THR A 300 3.64 19.84 -7.82
C THR A 300 2.96 20.99 -8.58
N GLU A 301 2.05 20.71 -9.52
CA GLU A 301 1.37 21.75 -10.29
C GLU A 301 0.41 22.58 -9.41
N THR A 302 0.34 23.88 -9.68
CA THR A 302 -0.49 24.86 -8.96
C THR A 302 -1.58 25.47 -9.84
N ASN A 303 -1.44 25.38 -11.17
CA ASN A 303 -2.44 25.81 -12.13
C ASN A 303 -3.43 24.67 -12.45
N LEU A 304 -4.71 24.86 -12.13
CA LEU A 304 -5.73 23.83 -12.35
C LEU A 304 -5.88 23.41 -13.81
N ASN A 305 -5.84 24.35 -14.76
CA ASN A 305 -5.99 24.01 -16.18
C ASN A 305 -4.84 23.16 -16.68
N GLN A 306 -3.63 23.41 -16.18
CA GLN A 306 -2.46 22.61 -16.53
C GLN A 306 -2.50 21.24 -15.82
N ALA A 307 -2.88 21.19 -14.55
CA ALA A 307 -3.06 19.95 -13.82
C ALA A 307 -4.12 19.03 -14.45
N VAL A 308 -5.21 19.58 -14.98
CA VAL A 308 -6.23 18.81 -15.72
C VAL A 308 -5.63 18.15 -16.97
N LYS A 309 -4.72 18.84 -17.69
CA LYS A 309 -4.01 18.24 -18.83
C LYS A 309 -3.11 17.09 -18.37
N PHE A 310 -2.27 17.32 -17.35
CA PHE A 310 -1.42 16.26 -16.79
C PHE A 310 -2.23 15.06 -16.28
N ALA A 311 -3.34 15.31 -15.60
CA ALA A 311 -4.25 14.26 -15.13
C ALA A 311 -4.87 13.47 -16.29
N SER A 312 -5.21 14.14 -17.40
CA SER A 312 -5.74 13.47 -18.59
C SER A 312 -4.73 12.55 -19.27
N GLU A 313 -3.45 12.96 -19.33
CA GLU A 313 -2.36 12.12 -19.83
C GLU A 313 -2.15 10.89 -18.94
N ILE A 314 -2.16 11.09 -17.63
CA ILE A 314 -2.06 10.00 -16.65
C ILE A 314 -3.27 9.05 -16.72
N GLU A 315 -4.47 9.54 -16.99
CA GLU A 315 -5.65 8.68 -17.18
C GLU A 315 -5.52 7.79 -18.42
N ILE A 316 -4.90 8.29 -19.50
CA ILE A 316 -4.58 7.45 -20.67
C ILE A 316 -3.63 6.32 -20.25
N PHE A 317 -2.54 6.64 -19.54
CA PHE A 317 -1.62 5.60 -19.04
C PHE A 317 -2.31 4.59 -18.13
N ASN A 318 -3.20 5.03 -17.25
CA ASN A 318 -3.97 4.16 -16.38
C ASN A 318 -4.92 3.25 -17.17
N THR A 319 -5.55 3.78 -18.22
CA THR A 319 -6.46 3.05 -19.11
C THR A 319 -5.69 2.00 -19.91
N ASP A 320 -4.59 2.38 -20.55
CA ASP A 320 -3.72 1.47 -21.30
C ASP A 320 -3.20 0.34 -20.41
N ARG A 321 -2.73 0.69 -19.20
CA ARG A 321 -2.26 -0.28 -18.22
C ARG A 321 -3.34 -1.27 -17.81
N LYS A 322 -4.58 -0.82 -17.61
CA LYS A 322 -5.72 -1.70 -17.28
C LYS A 322 -6.10 -2.59 -18.45
N GLY A 323 -6.01 -2.09 -19.68
CA GLY A 323 -6.21 -2.87 -20.90
C GLY A 323 -5.23 -4.03 -20.97
N LEU A 324 -3.93 -3.73 -20.84
CA LEU A 324 -2.87 -4.74 -20.81
C LEU A 324 -3.00 -5.71 -19.62
N ASP A 325 -3.32 -5.22 -18.42
CA ASP A 325 -3.57 -6.07 -17.24
C ASP A 325 -4.63 -7.14 -17.54
N LYS A 326 -5.76 -6.72 -18.12
CA LYS A 326 -6.86 -7.63 -18.48
C LYS A 326 -6.44 -8.63 -19.56
N GLU A 327 -5.83 -8.16 -20.63
CA GLU A 327 -5.37 -9.00 -21.75
C GLU A 327 -4.36 -10.05 -21.27
N ILE A 328 -3.29 -9.61 -20.60
CA ILE A 328 -2.22 -10.48 -20.12
C ILE A 328 -2.75 -11.47 -19.08
N THR A 329 -3.66 -11.04 -18.19
CA THR A 329 -4.29 -11.96 -17.23
C THR A 329 -5.09 -13.06 -17.93
N GLN A 330 -5.86 -12.72 -18.97
CA GLN A 330 -6.61 -13.72 -19.74
C GLN A 330 -5.68 -14.72 -20.44
N GLU A 331 -4.63 -14.24 -21.08
CA GLU A 331 -3.63 -15.10 -21.73
C GLU A 331 -2.89 -16.00 -20.74
N ALA A 332 -2.51 -15.47 -19.58
CA ALA A 332 -1.85 -16.24 -18.54
C ALA A 332 -2.75 -17.33 -17.95
N LEU A 333 -4.04 -17.05 -17.74
CA LEU A 333 -5.01 -18.05 -17.29
C LEU A 333 -5.19 -19.16 -18.34
N LEU A 334 -5.31 -18.79 -19.62
CA LEU A 334 -5.39 -19.76 -20.71
C LEU A 334 -4.14 -20.64 -20.80
N GLN A 335 -2.95 -20.06 -20.64
CA GLN A 335 -1.71 -20.83 -20.65
C GLN A 335 -1.67 -21.88 -19.51
N ILE A 336 -2.17 -21.56 -18.32
CA ILE A 336 -2.26 -22.52 -17.21
C ILE A 336 -3.22 -23.67 -17.56
N GLN A 337 -4.35 -23.36 -18.21
CA GLN A 337 -5.33 -24.35 -18.63
C GLN A 337 -4.82 -25.25 -19.76
N GLU A 338 -4.23 -24.67 -20.80
CA GLU A 338 -3.70 -25.40 -21.97
C GLU A 338 -2.52 -26.31 -21.62
N ASN A 339 -1.79 -26.00 -20.55
CA ASN A 339 -0.68 -26.82 -20.05
C ASN A 339 -1.11 -27.85 -18.99
N ASP A 340 -2.40 -27.95 -18.64
CA ASP A 340 -2.92 -28.81 -17.56
C ASP A 340 -2.28 -28.51 -16.18
N GLU A 341 -2.01 -27.24 -15.87
CA GLU A 341 -1.28 -26.79 -14.67
C GLU A 341 -2.21 -26.27 -13.55
N GLU A 342 -3.52 -26.49 -13.66
CA GLU A 342 -4.51 -25.99 -12.71
C GLU A 342 -4.34 -26.57 -11.30
N GLU A 343 -3.86 -27.81 -11.19
CA GLU A 343 -3.68 -28.55 -9.92
C GLU A 343 -2.25 -28.42 -9.33
N GLY A 344 -1.39 -27.62 -9.96
CA GLY A 344 -0.03 -27.33 -9.47
C GLY A 344 0.01 -26.55 -8.15
N PHE A 345 1.17 -26.58 -7.48
CA PHE A 345 1.45 -25.79 -6.27
C PHE A 345 1.90 -24.36 -6.61
N THR A 346 2.20 -24.08 -7.87
CA THR A 346 2.64 -22.77 -8.36
C THR A 346 1.96 -22.38 -9.66
N SER A 347 1.99 -21.09 -9.99
CA SER A 347 1.70 -20.60 -11.35
C SER A 347 2.94 -19.96 -11.93
N VAL A 348 3.48 -20.54 -13.00
CA VAL A 348 4.66 -20.00 -13.69
C VAL A 348 4.33 -19.88 -15.18
N VAL A 349 4.15 -18.63 -15.62
CA VAL A 349 3.66 -18.31 -16.96
C VAL A 349 4.63 -17.39 -17.68
N TYR A 350 4.71 -17.50 -19.00
CA TYR A 350 5.63 -16.74 -19.85
C TYR A 350 5.03 -16.44 -21.22
N LYS A 351 5.21 -15.18 -21.65
CA LYS A 351 5.09 -14.78 -23.05
C LYS A 351 6.05 -13.63 -23.33
N ASP A 352 6.72 -13.66 -24.46
CA ASP A 352 7.73 -12.66 -24.85
C ASP A 352 7.16 -11.24 -25.00
N SER A 353 5.90 -11.13 -25.42
CA SER A 353 5.23 -9.87 -25.73
C SER A 353 4.59 -9.17 -24.52
N TRP A 354 4.62 -9.78 -23.33
CA TRP A 354 3.96 -9.19 -22.16
C TRP A 354 4.69 -7.96 -21.64
N HIS A 355 3.93 -6.92 -21.28
CA HIS A 355 4.52 -5.66 -20.85
C HIS A 355 5.14 -5.78 -19.45
N LYS A 356 6.46 -5.54 -19.33
CA LYS A 356 7.23 -5.66 -18.07
C LYS A 356 6.65 -4.84 -16.91
N GLY A 357 6.05 -3.68 -17.17
CA GLY A 357 5.37 -2.87 -16.14
C GLY A 357 4.09 -3.46 -15.56
N VAL A 358 3.55 -4.52 -16.17
CA VAL A 358 2.22 -5.08 -15.86
C VAL A 358 2.29 -6.48 -15.26
N ILE A 359 3.35 -7.25 -15.53
CA ILE A 359 3.50 -8.66 -15.08
C ILE A 359 3.33 -8.84 -13.56
N GLY A 360 3.74 -7.87 -12.75
CA GLY A 360 3.57 -7.92 -11.29
C GLY A 360 2.12 -7.75 -10.83
N ILE A 361 1.27 -7.07 -11.60
CA ILE A 361 -0.17 -6.94 -11.35
C ILE A 361 -0.87 -8.24 -11.72
N VAL A 362 -0.50 -8.80 -12.88
CA VAL A 362 -1.01 -10.09 -13.37
C VAL A 362 -0.68 -11.20 -12.37
N ALA A 363 0.54 -11.21 -11.82
CA ALA A 363 0.92 -12.18 -10.78
C ALA A 363 -0.04 -12.15 -9.58
N SER A 364 -0.44 -10.95 -9.13
CA SER A 364 -1.45 -10.82 -8.07
C SER A 364 -2.84 -11.30 -8.50
N ARG A 365 -3.25 -11.08 -9.76
CA ARG A 365 -4.54 -11.58 -10.29
C ARG A 365 -4.59 -13.10 -10.34
N LEU A 366 -3.52 -13.75 -10.75
CA LEU A 366 -3.43 -15.20 -10.76
C LEU A 366 -3.49 -15.78 -9.33
N ILE A 367 -2.92 -15.08 -8.34
CA ILE A 367 -3.09 -15.43 -6.92
C ILE A 367 -4.55 -15.30 -6.48
N GLU A 368 -5.28 -14.28 -6.92
CA GLU A 368 -6.71 -14.15 -6.60
C GLU A 368 -7.52 -15.34 -7.14
N THR A 369 -7.13 -15.92 -8.27
CA THR A 369 -7.79 -17.08 -8.90
C THR A 369 -7.38 -18.42 -8.29
N TYR A 370 -6.08 -18.72 -8.26
CA TYR A 370 -5.56 -20.04 -7.87
C TYR A 370 -5.01 -20.10 -6.43
N TYR A 371 -4.80 -18.95 -5.79
CA TYR A 371 -4.27 -18.82 -4.42
C TYR A 371 -3.02 -19.66 -4.13
N ARG A 372 -1.99 -19.46 -4.96
CA ARG A 372 -0.69 -20.15 -4.87
C ARG A 372 0.47 -19.24 -5.32
N PRO A 373 1.73 -19.48 -4.90
CA PRO A 373 2.87 -18.68 -5.36
C PRO A 373 2.94 -18.58 -6.88
N THR A 374 3.10 -17.36 -7.38
CA THR A 374 2.94 -17.05 -8.81
C THR A 374 4.13 -16.27 -9.34
N LEU A 375 4.60 -16.63 -10.55
CA LEU A 375 5.56 -15.89 -11.35
C LEU A 375 5.02 -15.64 -12.75
N VAL A 376 5.18 -14.40 -13.22
CA VAL A 376 4.86 -14.00 -14.59
C VAL A 376 6.11 -13.46 -15.26
N PHE A 377 6.54 -14.13 -16.33
CA PHE A 377 7.75 -13.83 -17.10
C PHE A 377 7.43 -13.08 -18.40
N THR A 378 8.35 -12.21 -18.80
CA THR A 378 8.39 -11.61 -20.14
C THR A 378 9.82 -11.49 -20.65
N LYS A 379 9.98 -11.24 -21.94
CA LYS A 379 11.30 -11.01 -22.55
C LYS A 379 11.81 -9.60 -22.21
N SER A 380 13.09 -9.50 -21.86
CA SER A 380 13.77 -8.25 -21.53
C SER A 380 15.20 -8.29 -22.07
N GLY A 381 15.37 -7.87 -23.32
CA GLY A 381 16.64 -7.99 -24.04
C GLY A 381 16.95 -9.45 -24.41
N ASP A 382 18.10 -9.93 -23.99
CA ASP A 382 18.59 -11.31 -24.16
C ASP A 382 18.15 -12.26 -23.03
N LYS A 383 17.47 -11.74 -22.00
CA LYS A 383 17.02 -12.49 -20.82
C LYS A 383 15.49 -12.48 -20.68
N LEU A 384 14.98 -13.35 -19.81
CA LEU A 384 13.62 -13.26 -19.30
C LEU A 384 13.62 -12.52 -17.97
N ALA A 385 12.66 -11.62 -17.78
CA ALA A 385 12.42 -10.92 -16.52
C ALA A 385 11.08 -11.35 -15.95
N ALA A 386 11.02 -11.63 -14.65
CA ALA A 386 9.80 -12.01 -13.96
C ALA A 386 9.48 -11.14 -12.76
N SER A 387 8.19 -11.10 -12.43
CA SER A 387 7.71 -10.68 -11.12
C SER A 387 7.05 -11.84 -10.40
N ALA A 388 7.53 -12.10 -9.19
CA ALA A 388 7.02 -13.11 -8.29
C ALA A 388 6.08 -12.49 -7.24
N ARG A 389 5.02 -13.21 -6.89
CA ARG A 389 4.11 -12.88 -5.78
C ARG A 389 3.81 -14.15 -4.98
N SER A 390 3.60 -13.97 -3.68
CA SER A 390 3.35 -15.07 -2.74
C SER A 390 1.98 -14.99 -2.07
N VAL A 391 1.51 -16.12 -1.55
CA VAL A 391 0.37 -16.17 -0.64
C VAL A 391 0.78 -15.79 0.79
N LYS A 392 -0.19 -15.33 1.59
CA LYS A 392 0.05 -14.96 2.99
C LYS A 392 0.64 -16.15 3.75
N GLY A 393 1.75 -15.91 4.44
CA GLY A 393 2.44 -16.92 5.24
C GLY A 393 3.57 -17.67 4.52
N PHE A 394 3.63 -17.65 3.19
CA PHE A 394 4.69 -18.31 2.42
C PHE A 394 5.77 -17.33 1.98
N ASP A 395 7.05 -17.69 2.15
CA ASP A 395 8.21 -16.87 1.78
C ASP A 395 8.70 -17.22 0.37
N VAL A 396 8.34 -16.40 -0.62
CA VAL A 396 8.76 -16.63 -2.01
C VAL A 396 10.23 -16.33 -2.23
N TYR A 397 10.85 -15.49 -1.39
CA TYR A 397 12.27 -15.18 -1.51
C TYR A 397 13.12 -16.42 -1.22
N ASN A 398 12.82 -17.12 -0.12
CA ASN A 398 13.51 -18.37 0.22
C ASN A 398 13.23 -19.48 -0.82
N ALA A 399 12.03 -19.50 -1.42
CA ALA A 399 11.73 -20.44 -2.49
C ALA A 399 12.56 -20.15 -3.76
N LEU A 400 12.81 -18.88 -4.07
CA LEU A 400 13.69 -18.47 -5.17
C LEU A 400 15.17 -18.75 -4.88
N GLU A 401 15.63 -18.61 -3.63
CA GLU A 401 16.98 -19.07 -3.23
C GLU A 401 17.17 -20.56 -3.54
N GLY A 402 16.16 -21.40 -3.29
CA GLY A 402 16.18 -22.82 -3.66
C GLY A 402 16.20 -23.11 -5.17
N CYS A 403 16.12 -22.06 -6.00
CA CYS A 403 16.16 -22.12 -7.46
C CYS A 403 17.34 -21.33 -8.06
N SER A 404 18.31 -20.89 -7.24
CA SER A 404 19.38 -19.96 -7.65
C SER A 404 20.21 -20.43 -8.83
N ASP A 405 20.36 -21.74 -9.02
CA ASP A 405 21.14 -22.34 -10.12
C ASP A 405 20.61 -21.96 -11.51
N TYR A 406 19.35 -21.52 -11.60
CA TYR A 406 18.70 -21.14 -12.86
C TYR A 406 18.46 -19.64 -12.98
N ILE A 407 18.86 -18.85 -11.97
CA ILE A 407 18.58 -17.42 -11.88
C ILE A 407 19.87 -16.62 -12.06
N GLU A 408 19.83 -15.63 -12.94
CA GLU A 408 20.96 -14.71 -13.15
C GLU A 408 21.05 -13.68 -12.02
N GLN A 409 19.91 -13.08 -11.67
CA GLN A 409 19.79 -12.12 -10.59
C GLN A 409 18.38 -12.17 -10.03
N PHE A 410 18.22 -12.06 -8.72
CA PHE A 410 16.94 -11.80 -8.10
C PHE A 410 17.07 -10.91 -6.86
N GLY A 411 15.97 -10.26 -6.50
CA GLY A 411 15.87 -9.42 -5.32
C GLY A 411 14.41 -9.21 -4.93
N GLY A 412 14.16 -8.93 -3.66
CA GLY A 412 12.82 -8.70 -3.16
C GLY A 412 12.67 -8.98 -1.66
N HIS A 413 11.45 -9.29 -1.27
CA HIS A 413 11.02 -9.55 0.09
C HIS A 413 10.11 -10.79 0.14
N LYS A 414 9.70 -11.17 1.36
CA LYS A 414 8.93 -12.38 1.66
C LYS A 414 7.74 -12.66 0.72
N TYR A 415 7.04 -11.61 0.26
CA TYR A 415 5.82 -11.76 -0.53
C TYR A 415 5.93 -11.31 -2.00
N ALA A 416 7.04 -10.70 -2.40
CA ALA A 416 7.24 -10.19 -3.75
C ALA A 416 8.72 -10.13 -4.11
N ALA A 417 9.06 -10.53 -5.33
CA ALA A 417 10.42 -10.46 -5.85
C ALA A 417 10.44 -10.18 -7.35
N GLY A 418 11.57 -9.68 -7.84
CA GLY A 418 11.90 -9.62 -9.25
C GLY A 418 13.10 -10.51 -9.53
N LEU A 419 13.13 -11.16 -10.70
CA LEU A 419 14.27 -11.98 -11.12
C LEU A 419 14.50 -11.92 -12.62
N THR A 420 15.71 -12.31 -13.03
CA THR A 420 16.09 -12.54 -14.43
C THR A 420 16.70 -13.92 -14.62
N LEU A 421 16.50 -14.53 -15.78
CA LEU A 421 17.12 -15.80 -16.17
C LEU A 421 17.33 -15.88 -17.69
N LEU A 422 18.20 -16.79 -18.13
CA LEU A 422 18.37 -17.09 -19.56
C LEU A 422 17.16 -17.86 -20.10
N GLU A 423 16.74 -17.56 -21.32
CA GLU A 423 15.54 -18.18 -21.94
C GLU A 423 15.59 -19.72 -21.94
N GLU A 424 16.78 -20.31 -22.13
CA GLU A 424 17.00 -21.76 -22.07
C GLU A 424 16.78 -22.39 -20.67
N GLN A 425 16.88 -21.60 -19.60
CA GLN A 425 16.70 -22.08 -18.22
C GLN A 425 15.24 -22.03 -17.75
N TYR A 426 14.34 -21.41 -18.51
CA TYR A 426 12.94 -21.21 -18.10
C TYR A 426 12.24 -22.50 -17.67
N GLN A 427 12.40 -23.57 -18.45
CA GLN A 427 11.77 -24.85 -18.12
C GLN A 427 12.40 -25.49 -16.87
N ASN A 428 13.72 -25.48 -16.74
CA ASN A 428 14.40 -26.03 -15.57
C ASN A 428 13.99 -25.28 -14.29
N PHE A 429 13.97 -23.94 -14.36
CA PHE A 429 13.49 -23.08 -13.29
C PHE A 429 12.05 -23.42 -12.91
N LYS A 430 11.13 -23.51 -13.88
CA LYS A 430 9.71 -23.81 -13.64
C LYS A 430 9.51 -25.12 -12.87
N HIS A 431 10.21 -26.18 -13.27
CA HIS A 431 10.15 -27.47 -12.58
C HIS A 431 10.74 -27.41 -11.17
N GLN A 432 11.89 -26.74 -11.01
CA GLN A 432 12.54 -26.60 -9.71
C GLN A 432 11.69 -25.77 -8.74
N PHE A 433 11.09 -24.67 -9.22
CA PHE A 433 10.26 -23.82 -8.39
C PHE A 433 9.00 -24.55 -7.90
N GLU A 434 8.31 -25.28 -8.79
CA GLU A 434 7.18 -26.13 -8.42
C GLU A 434 7.58 -27.16 -7.34
N LYS A 435 8.73 -27.81 -7.51
CA LYS A 435 9.26 -28.79 -6.53
C LYS A 435 9.53 -28.13 -5.17
N VAL A 436 10.29 -27.04 -5.15
CA VAL A 436 10.66 -26.33 -3.92
C VAL A 436 9.41 -25.85 -3.18
N VAL A 437 8.43 -25.26 -3.90
CA VAL A 437 7.19 -24.81 -3.27
C VAL A 437 6.40 -26.00 -2.73
N LYS A 438 6.23 -27.08 -3.51
CA LYS A 438 5.51 -28.28 -3.06
C LYS A 438 6.11 -28.92 -1.80
N GLU A 439 7.44 -28.89 -1.67
CA GLU A 439 8.16 -29.46 -0.52
C GLU A 439 8.10 -28.56 0.73
N THR A 440 7.85 -27.25 0.56
CA THR A 440 7.98 -26.25 1.64
C THR A 440 6.67 -25.58 2.03
N ILE A 441 5.66 -25.53 1.16
CA ILE A 441 4.38 -24.88 1.45
C ILE A 441 3.51 -25.79 2.31
N GLU A 442 3.01 -25.25 3.42
CA GLU A 442 2.04 -25.97 4.23
C GLU A 442 0.70 -26.07 3.48
N PRO A 443 0.03 -27.23 3.43
CA PRO A 443 -1.22 -27.40 2.68
C PRO A 443 -2.31 -26.38 3.02
N GLN A 444 -2.33 -25.90 4.27
CA GLN A 444 -3.29 -24.92 4.73
C GLN A 444 -3.12 -23.52 4.12
N LEU A 445 -1.92 -23.20 3.59
CA LEU A 445 -1.63 -21.92 2.93
C LEU A 445 -2.11 -21.88 1.48
N LEU A 446 -2.52 -23.03 0.91
CA LEU A 446 -3.16 -23.11 -0.41
C LEU A 446 -4.66 -22.76 -0.36
N THR A 447 -5.20 -22.49 0.82
CA THR A 447 -6.59 -22.06 0.99
C THR A 447 -6.65 -20.64 1.56
N PRO A 448 -7.37 -19.70 0.92
CA PRO A 448 -7.51 -18.35 1.45
C PRO A 448 -8.06 -18.33 2.86
N GLU A 449 -7.47 -17.52 3.72
CA GLU A 449 -7.88 -17.32 5.11
C GLU A 449 -8.66 -16.02 5.28
N ILE A 450 -9.81 -16.11 5.98
CA ILE A 450 -10.47 -14.95 6.57
C ILE A 450 -10.25 -14.97 8.07
N THR A 451 -9.57 -13.94 8.57
CA THR A 451 -9.46 -13.67 10.00
C THR A 451 -10.71 -12.92 10.48
N ILE A 452 -11.37 -13.47 11.50
CA ILE A 452 -12.59 -12.94 12.12
C ILE A 452 -12.21 -12.37 13.48
N ASP A 453 -12.52 -11.10 13.75
CA ASP A 453 -12.22 -10.47 15.03
C ASP A 453 -13.06 -11.06 16.16
N THR A 454 -14.36 -11.26 15.94
CA THR A 454 -15.24 -11.92 16.92
C THR A 454 -16.55 -12.40 16.32
N VAL A 455 -17.20 -13.31 17.04
CA VAL A 455 -18.60 -13.69 16.79
C VAL A 455 -19.52 -12.66 17.46
N ILE A 456 -20.53 -12.19 16.73
CA ILE A 456 -21.58 -11.31 17.23
C ILE A 456 -22.96 -11.83 16.82
N THR A 457 -24.00 -11.30 17.44
CA THR A 457 -25.38 -11.47 16.98
C THR A 457 -25.77 -10.32 16.05
N LEU A 458 -26.79 -10.52 15.22
CA LEU A 458 -27.33 -9.46 14.37
C LEU A 458 -27.99 -8.34 15.19
N GLN A 459 -28.34 -8.58 16.47
CA GLN A 459 -28.81 -7.53 17.38
C GLN A 459 -27.71 -6.53 17.76
N ASP A 460 -26.44 -6.95 17.74
CA ASP A 460 -25.29 -6.09 18.02
C ASP A 460 -25.03 -5.08 16.89
N VAL A 461 -25.56 -5.35 15.68
CA VAL A 461 -25.40 -4.49 14.50
C VAL A 461 -26.34 -3.30 14.58
N THR A 462 -25.91 -2.29 15.35
CA THR A 462 -26.71 -1.08 15.63
C THR A 462 -26.07 0.19 15.06
N PRO A 463 -26.85 1.27 14.84
CA PRO A 463 -26.27 2.57 14.44
C PRO A 463 -25.29 3.13 15.47
N LYS A 464 -25.47 2.81 16.76
CA LYS A 464 -24.52 3.17 17.83
C LYS A 464 -23.16 2.52 17.57
N LEU A 465 -23.14 1.20 17.33
CA LEU A 465 -21.91 0.48 17.03
C LEU A 465 -21.23 1.04 15.77
N MET A 466 -21.99 1.27 14.69
CA MET A 466 -21.43 1.80 13.44
C MET A 466 -20.75 3.17 13.63
N ARG A 467 -21.36 4.09 14.40
CA ARG A 467 -20.73 5.39 14.73
C ARG A 467 -19.41 5.25 15.49
N ILE A 468 -19.26 4.22 16.32
CA ILE A 468 -18.01 3.94 17.02
C ILE A 468 -17.00 3.33 16.04
N LEU A 469 -17.42 2.36 15.21
CA LEU A 469 -16.55 1.74 14.21
C LEU A 469 -15.99 2.76 13.20
N LYS A 470 -16.75 3.77 12.81
CA LYS A 470 -16.24 4.88 11.98
C LYS A 470 -15.05 5.59 12.61
N GLN A 471 -15.01 5.73 13.94
CA GLN A 471 -13.89 6.36 14.65
C GLN A 471 -12.63 5.47 14.70
N PHE A 472 -12.73 4.19 14.32
CA PHE A 472 -11.55 3.33 14.18
C PHE A 472 -10.79 3.65 12.89
N ALA A 473 -11.42 4.31 11.92
CA ALA A 473 -10.73 4.78 10.71
C ALA A 473 -9.61 5.79 11.06
N PRO A 474 -8.60 5.98 10.20
CA PRO A 474 -8.38 5.30 8.92
C PRO A 474 -8.07 3.81 9.08
N PHE A 475 -8.61 2.99 8.17
CA PHE A 475 -8.37 1.55 8.13
C PHE A 475 -7.28 1.20 7.12
N GLY A 476 -6.43 0.24 7.48
CA GLY A 476 -5.33 -0.28 6.65
C GLY A 476 -4.54 -1.34 7.40
N PRO A 477 -3.38 -1.78 6.90
CA PRO A 477 -2.51 -2.73 7.58
C PRO A 477 -2.26 -2.32 9.05
N GLY A 478 -2.25 -3.27 9.98
CA GLY A 478 -2.18 -3.00 11.43
C GLY A 478 -3.49 -2.48 12.07
N ASN A 479 -4.42 -1.90 11.29
CA ASN A 479 -5.72 -1.46 11.76
C ASN A 479 -6.81 -1.73 10.71
N MET A 480 -7.06 -2.99 10.39
CA MET A 480 -8.06 -3.38 9.40
C MET A 480 -9.48 -3.09 9.93
N SER A 481 -10.43 -2.86 9.01
CA SER A 481 -11.86 -2.78 9.37
C SER A 481 -12.32 -4.09 10.03
N PRO A 482 -13.05 -4.04 11.16
CA PRO A 482 -13.48 -5.22 11.87
C PRO A 482 -14.28 -6.20 11.01
N VAL A 483 -13.95 -7.49 11.17
CA VAL A 483 -14.64 -8.61 10.54
C VAL A 483 -15.35 -9.42 11.61
N PHE A 484 -16.64 -9.59 11.44
CA PHE A 484 -17.50 -10.31 12.36
C PHE A 484 -18.03 -11.60 11.75
N MET A 485 -18.44 -12.52 12.61
CA MET A 485 -19.22 -13.70 12.21
C MET A 485 -20.55 -13.71 12.96
N ALA A 486 -21.64 -13.99 12.26
CA ALA A 486 -22.92 -14.37 12.87
C ALA A 486 -23.24 -15.81 12.49
N GLN A 487 -23.74 -16.58 13.46
CA GLN A 487 -24.02 -18.00 13.32
C GLN A 487 -25.51 -18.27 13.24
N ASN A 488 -25.91 -19.30 12.49
CA ASN A 488 -27.30 -19.74 12.35
C ASN A 488 -28.24 -18.59 11.92
N VAL A 489 -27.82 -17.79 10.94
CA VAL A 489 -28.69 -16.79 10.32
C VAL A 489 -29.62 -17.46 9.31
N HIS A 490 -30.79 -16.88 9.12
CA HIS A 490 -31.80 -17.35 8.18
C HIS A 490 -32.06 -16.30 7.11
N ASP A 491 -32.18 -16.72 5.85
CA ASP A 491 -32.70 -15.87 4.79
C ASP A 491 -34.20 -15.61 5.00
N THR A 492 -34.61 -14.37 4.75
CA THR A 492 -36.02 -13.95 4.83
C THR A 492 -36.85 -14.38 3.60
N GLY A 493 -36.23 -15.07 2.64
CA GLY A 493 -36.78 -15.36 1.31
C GLY A 493 -36.46 -14.31 0.26
N TYR A 494 -35.56 -13.34 0.57
CA TYR A 494 -35.22 -12.23 -0.32
C TYR A 494 -33.98 -12.51 -1.18
N ALA A 495 -33.14 -13.48 -0.82
CA ALA A 495 -31.86 -13.69 -1.46
C ALA A 495 -31.93 -13.77 -2.99
N LYS A 496 -31.06 -13.00 -3.67
CA LYS A 496 -31.00 -12.95 -5.14
C LYS A 496 -29.60 -12.61 -5.64
N GLY A 497 -29.32 -13.05 -6.86
CA GLY A 497 -28.18 -12.57 -7.63
C GLY A 497 -28.42 -11.15 -8.15
N VAL A 498 -27.39 -10.31 -8.15
CA VAL A 498 -27.41 -8.94 -8.70
C VAL A 498 -26.13 -8.65 -9.48
N GLY A 499 -26.13 -7.58 -10.28
CA GLY A 499 -25.03 -7.24 -11.18
C GLY A 499 -25.09 -7.99 -12.52
N ALA A 500 -24.08 -7.77 -13.37
CA ALA A 500 -23.92 -8.53 -14.60
C ALA A 500 -23.80 -10.02 -14.29
N ASP A 501 -24.52 -10.85 -15.06
CA ASP A 501 -24.54 -12.31 -14.93
C ASP A 501 -24.85 -12.83 -13.51
N ALA A 502 -25.56 -12.04 -12.70
CA ALA A 502 -25.86 -12.36 -11.30
C ALA A 502 -24.60 -12.64 -10.45
N ALA A 503 -23.46 -12.01 -10.80
CA ALA A 503 -22.16 -12.25 -10.17
C ALA A 503 -22.12 -11.91 -8.66
N HIS A 504 -23.01 -11.07 -8.16
CA HIS A 504 -23.03 -10.63 -6.76
C HIS A 504 -24.25 -11.19 -6.03
N LEU A 505 -24.11 -11.38 -4.72
CA LEU A 505 -25.16 -11.90 -3.86
C LEU A 505 -25.77 -10.79 -3.01
N LYS A 506 -27.07 -10.57 -3.12
CA LYS A 506 -27.83 -9.72 -2.21
C LYS A 506 -28.72 -10.60 -1.33
N ILE A 507 -28.66 -10.43 -0.01
CA ILE A 507 -29.46 -11.18 0.96
C ILE A 507 -30.21 -10.23 1.89
N SER A 508 -31.22 -10.75 2.58
CA SER A 508 -31.81 -10.09 3.75
C SER A 508 -32.02 -11.17 4.81
N VAL A 509 -31.33 -11.03 5.94
CA VAL A 509 -31.19 -12.08 6.95
C VAL A 509 -31.73 -11.67 8.31
N VAL A 510 -32.14 -12.67 9.08
CA VAL A 510 -32.54 -12.56 10.49
C VAL A 510 -31.83 -13.62 11.32
N GLN A 511 -31.67 -13.36 12.62
CA GLN A 511 -31.09 -14.29 13.58
C GLN A 511 -31.90 -14.20 14.87
N GLN A 512 -32.64 -15.26 15.18
CA GLN A 512 -33.56 -15.28 16.34
C GLN A 512 -34.48 -14.04 16.32
N ASP A 513 -34.51 -13.27 17.42
CA ASP A 513 -35.33 -12.06 17.55
C ASP A 513 -34.65 -10.79 17.01
N SER A 514 -33.61 -10.91 16.18
CA SER A 514 -32.97 -9.74 15.57
C SER A 514 -33.89 -9.02 14.59
N PHE A 515 -33.64 -7.73 14.38
CA PHE A 515 -34.17 -7.05 13.21
C PHE A 515 -33.62 -7.68 11.93
N LYS A 516 -34.39 -7.56 10.84
CA LYS A 516 -33.88 -7.90 9.51
C LYS A 516 -32.73 -6.96 9.14
N ILE A 517 -31.71 -7.50 8.51
CA ILE A 517 -30.61 -6.71 7.97
C ILE A 517 -30.26 -7.18 6.56
N ASP A 518 -30.07 -6.23 5.67
CA ASP A 518 -29.69 -6.50 4.30
C ASP A 518 -28.18 -6.76 4.22
N GLY A 519 -27.76 -7.55 3.24
CA GLY A 519 -26.34 -7.82 2.99
C GLY A 519 -26.01 -7.87 1.51
N ILE A 520 -24.77 -7.48 1.18
CA ILE A 520 -24.21 -7.50 -0.17
C ILE A 520 -22.85 -8.20 -0.17
N GLY A 521 -22.71 -9.21 -1.02
CA GLY A 521 -21.47 -9.95 -1.26
C GLY A 521 -21.06 -9.81 -2.72
N PHE A 522 -19.94 -9.12 -2.95
CA PHE A 522 -19.37 -8.99 -4.29
C PHE A 522 -18.69 -10.29 -4.70
N ASN A 523 -18.90 -10.71 -5.95
CA ASN A 523 -18.42 -11.98 -6.51
C ASN A 523 -18.83 -13.24 -5.71
N MET A 524 -20.03 -13.22 -5.11
CA MET A 524 -20.57 -14.34 -4.32
C MET A 524 -21.86 -14.93 -4.90
N GLY A 525 -22.18 -14.65 -6.17
CA GLY A 525 -23.41 -15.13 -6.81
C GLY A 525 -23.56 -16.66 -6.80
N ASP A 526 -22.45 -17.38 -6.87
CA ASP A 526 -22.37 -18.85 -6.78
C ASP A 526 -22.84 -19.40 -5.41
N ARG A 527 -22.89 -18.56 -4.37
CA ARG A 527 -23.37 -18.92 -3.03
C ARG A 527 -24.89 -18.83 -2.89
N LEU A 528 -25.62 -18.34 -3.90
CA LEU A 528 -27.07 -18.12 -3.81
C LEU A 528 -27.84 -19.37 -3.41
N SER A 529 -27.52 -20.53 -4.00
CA SER A 529 -28.19 -21.82 -3.72
C SER A 529 -28.08 -22.25 -2.25
N ARG A 530 -26.96 -21.91 -1.60
CA ARG A 530 -26.74 -22.18 -0.16
C ARG A 530 -27.70 -21.38 0.70
N VAL A 531 -27.88 -20.10 0.35
CA VAL A 531 -28.76 -19.17 1.08
C VAL A 531 -30.24 -19.51 0.86
N THR A 532 -30.65 -19.77 -0.39
CA THR A 532 -32.05 -20.05 -0.72
C THR A 532 -32.54 -21.41 -0.24
N SER A 533 -31.64 -22.29 0.22
CA SER A 533 -32.00 -23.57 0.84
C SER A 533 -32.82 -23.43 2.13
N ARG A 534 -32.92 -22.21 2.69
CA ARG A 534 -33.60 -21.86 3.96
C ARG A 534 -33.10 -22.59 5.20
N LYS A 535 -32.03 -23.38 5.07
CA LYS A 535 -31.30 -23.91 6.21
C LYS A 535 -30.54 -22.76 6.89
N PRO A 536 -30.38 -22.79 8.22
CA PRO A 536 -29.51 -21.85 8.90
C PRO A 536 -28.09 -21.94 8.33
N PHE A 537 -27.44 -20.80 8.15
CA PHE A 537 -26.07 -20.71 7.68
C PHE A 537 -25.27 -19.72 8.52
N ASN A 538 -23.95 -19.76 8.42
CA ASN A 538 -23.06 -18.81 9.06
C ASN A 538 -22.62 -17.76 8.04
N VAL A 539 -22.47 -16.52 8.49
CA VAL A 539 -22.04 -15.41 7.65
C VAL A 539 -20.85 -14.69 8.27
N VAL A 540 -19.83 -14.42 7.45
CA VAL A 540 -18.70 -13.56 7.81
C VAL A 540 -18.84 -12.24 7.07
N PHE A 541 -18.74 -11.12 7.79
CA PHE A 541 -19.06 -9.80 7.23
C PHE A 541 -18.31 -8.68 7.94
N SER A 542 -18.23 -7.51 7.30
CA SER A 542 -18.02 -6.22 7.98
C SER A 542 -19.33 -5.44 7.99
N ILE A 543 -19.53 -4.58 9.00
CA ILE A 543 -20.69 -3.69 9.06
C ILE A 543 -20.41 -2.49 8.14
N ASP A 544 -21.39 -2.13 7.32
CA ASP A 544 -21.29 -1.04 6.35
C ASP A 544 -22.58 -0.21 6.31
N GLU A 545 -22.52 0.96 5.70
CA GLU A 545 -23.67 1.82 5.45
C GLU A 545 -24.00 1.86 3.95
N ASN A 546 -25.29 1.73 3.63
CA ASN A 546 -25.81 1.91 2.29
C ASN A 546 -26.57 3.23 2.23
N GLU A 547 -26.12 4.16 1.38
CA GLU A 547 -26.83 5.40 1.07
C GLU A 547 -27.59 5.22 -0.25
N TRP A 548 -28.91 5.23 -0.18
CA TRP A 548 -29.78 5.14 -1.35
C TRP A 548 -30.88 6.19 -1.28
N GLN A 549 -30.98 7.03 -2.31
CA GLN A 549 -31.96 8.13 -2.40
C GLN A 549 -32.00 9.01 -1.13
N GLY A 550 -30.83 9.30 -0.56
CA GLY A 550 -30.68 10.12 0.66
C GLY A 550 -31.03 9.41 1.97
N THR A 551 -31.41 8.13 1.93
CA THR A 551 -31.62 7.32 3.15
C THR A 551 -30.38 6.46 3.41
N ILE A 552 -29.84 6.55 4.63
CA ILE A 552 -28.73 5.74 5.11
C ILE A 552 -29.27 4.57 5.93
N SER A 553 -28.91 3.34 5.55
CA SER A 553 -29.27 2.12 6.26
C SER A 553 -28.04 1.26 6.54
N LEU A 554 -27.99 0.55 7.67
CA LEU A 554 -26.95 -0.44 7.92
C LEU A 554 -27.12 -1.65 7.01
N GLN A 555 -26.00 -2.20 6.56
CA GLN A 555 -25.95 -3.44 5.81
C GLN A 555 -24.76 -4.30 6.22
N LEU A 556 -24.83 -5.60 5.92
CA LEU A 556 -23.71 -6.53 6.02
C LEU A 556 -22.93 -6.54 4.71
N LYS A 557 -21.66 -6.13 4.72
CA LYS A 557 -20.76 -6.37 3.60
C LYS A 557 -20.15 -7.75 3.74
N LEU A 558 -20.69 -8.70 2.99
CA LEU A 558 -20.39 -10.13 3.11
C LEU A 558 -18.97 -10.42 2.61
N LYS A 559 -18.26 -11.29 3.34
CA LYS A 559 -16.94 -11.81 2.95
C LYS A 559 -16.97 -13.29 2.59
N ASP A 560 -17.77 -14.10 3.30
CA ASP A 560 -17.99 -15.51 2.99
C ASP A 560 -19.25 -16.05 3.70
N ILE A 561 -19.79 -17.17 3.22
CA ILE A 561 -20.96 -17.86 3.78
C ILE A 561 -20.69 -19.36 3.85
N LYS A 562 -21.09 -20.01 4.95
CA LYS A 562 -20.98 -21.46 5.14
C LYS A 562 -22.26 -22.11 5.60
#